data_AF-A0A6V7HU76-F1
#
_entry.id   AF-A0A6V7HU76-F1
#
_cell.length_a   1.000
_cell.length_b   1.000
_cell.length_c   1.000
_cell.angle_alpha   90.00
_cell.angle_beta   90.00
_cell.angle_gamma   90.00
#
_symmetry.space_group_name_H-M   'P 1'
#
loop_
_entity.id
_entity.type
_entity.pdbx_description
1 polymer ?
#
loop_
_entity_poly.entity_id
_entity_poly.type
_entity_poly.pdbx_seq_one_letter_code
_entity_poly.pdbx_strand_id
1 'polypeptide(L)' 'FHWYTRRVAVAGIYKTTELYMLQDQSEDHNQTWGFLERRVEDAVQLNRVINVDLPPPDQALKQATDAATAAFTT' A
#
# COMPACT_ATOMS: atom_id res chain seq x y z
N PHE A 1 10.43 1.30 -2.48
CA PHE A 1 10.12 0.78 -3.82
C PHE A 1 11.36 0.39 -4.64
N HIS A 2 11.61 -0.91 -4.80
CA HIS A 2 12.51 -1.43 -5.83
C HIS A 2 11.95 -1.18 -7.25
N TRP A 3 12.85 -1.15 -8.25
CA TRP A 3 12.55 -0.87 -9.66
C TRP A 3 11.44 -1.75 -10.24
N TYR A 4 11.52 -3.06 -10.05
CA TYR A 4 10.51 -4.00 -10.55
C TYR A 4 9.16 -3.83 -9.87
N THR A 5 9.15 -3.56 -8.57
CA THR A 5 7.90 -3.34 -7.82
C THR A 5 7.12 -2.15 -8.37
N ARG A 6 7.79 -1.05 -8.75
CA ARG A 6 7.11 0.11 -9.36
C ARG A 6 6.49 -0.26 -10.71
N ARG A 7 7.20 -1.03 -11.54
CA ARG A 7 6.71 -1.46 -12.85
C ARG A 7 5.52 -2.40 -12.72
N VAL A 8 5.59 -3.38 -11.81
CA VAL A 8 4.50 -4.30 -11.54
C VAL A 8 3.27 -3.56 -11.03
N ALA A 9 3.45 -2.60 -10.12
CA ALA A 9 2.35 -1.77 -9.62
C ALA A 9 1.66 -1.01 -10.76
N VAL A 10 2.42 -0.28 -11.58
CA VAL A 10 1.85 0.49 -12.71
C VAL A 10 1.20 -0.43 -13.74
N ALA A 11 1.82 -1.55 -14.10
CA ALA A 11 1.26 -2.51 -15.04
C ALA A 11 -0.05 -3.15 -14.51
N GLY A 12 -0.11 -3.45 -13.22
CA GLY A 12 -1.30 -3.96 -12.55
C GLY A 12 -2.45 -2.96 -12.54
N ILE A 13 -2.17 -1.70 -12.18
CA ILE A 13 -3.16 -0.61 -12.24
C ILE A 13 -3.68 -0.46 -13.67
N TYR A 14 -2.78 -0.35 -14.65
CA TYR A 14 -3.17 -0.19 -16.05
C TYR A 14 -4.07 -1.33 -16.54
N LYS A 15 -3.67 -2.59 -16.30
CA LYS A 15 -4.43 -3.77 -16.76
C LYS A 15 -5.79 -3.88 -16.08
N THR A 16 -5.88 -3.60 -14.78
CA THR A 16 -7.15 -3.65 -14.07
C THR A 16 -8.09 -2.51 -14.48
N THR A 17 -7.56 -1.31 -14.71
CA THR A 17 -8.32 -0.18 -15.25
C THR A 17 -8.80 -0.45 -16.67
N GLU A 18 -7.96 -1.02 -17.54
CA GLU A 18 -8.34 -1.43 -18.90
C GLU A 18 -9.50 -2.42 -18.88
N LEU A 19 -9.43 -3.47 -18.06
CA LEU A 19 -10.51 -4.46 -17.93
C LEU A 19 -11.80 -3.87 -17.35
N TYR A 20 -11.70 -2.91 -16.44
CA TYR A 20 -12.85 -2.22 -15.88
C TYR A 20 -13.52 -1.32 -16.93
N MET A 21 -12.72 -0.61 -17.73
CA MET A 21 -13.19 0.29 -18.78
C MET A 21 -14.01 -0.43 -19.84
N LEU A 22 -13.67 -1.69 -20.16
CA LEU A 22 -14.44 -2.52 -21.11
C LEU A 22 -15.88 -2.80 -20.65
N GLN A 23 -16.13 -2.75 -19.34
CA GLN A 23 -17.44 -3.02 -18.74
C GLN A 23 -18.18 -1.73 -18.37
N ASP A 24 -17.50 -0.59 -18.40
CA ASP A 24 -18.04 0.70 -17.99
C ASP A 24 -18.86 1.34 -19.13
N GLN A 25 -20.14 1.58 -18.86
CA GLN A 25 -21.09 2.26 -19.76
C GLN A 25 -21.48 3.66 -19.25
N SER A 26 -20.77 4.17 -18.24
CA SER A 26 -21.01 5.52 -17.71
C SER A 26 -20.59 6.61 -18.70
N GLU A 27 -21.20 7.78 -18.58
CA GLU A 27 -20.85 8.95 -19.39
C GLU A 27 -19.37 9.28 -19.21
N ASP A 28 -18.65 9.40 -20.33
CA ASP A 28 -17.20 9.65 -20.41
C ASP A 28 -16.32 8.72 -19.54
N HIS A 29 -16.80 7.51 -19.22
CA HIS A 29 -16.12 6.56 -18.35
C HIS A 29 -15.80 7.12 -16.95
N ASN A 30 -16.66 7.99 -16.41
CA ASN A 30 -16.58 8.53 -15.06
C ASN A 30 -16.20 7.47 -14.01
N GLN A 31 -16.86 6.31 -14.04
CA GLN A 31 -16.64 5.27 -13.04
C GLN A 31 -15.25 4.66 -13.14
N THR A 32 -14.71 4.52 -14.36
CA THR A 32 -13.34 4.09 -14.62
C THR A 32 -12.32 5.07 -14.06
N TRP A 33 -12.54 6.38 -14.22
CA TRP A 33 -11.64 7.40 -13.65
C TRP A 33 -11.63 7.36 -12.13
N GLY A 34 -12.81 7.25 -11.50
CA GLY A 34 -12.90 7.06 -10.06
C GLY A 34 -12.31 5.73 -9.58
N PHE A 35 -12.35 4.67 -10.39
CA PHE A 35 -11.65 3.41 -10.12
C PHE A 35 -10.13 3.57 -10.17
N LEU A 36 -9.61 4.25 -11.21
CA LEU A 36 -8.19 4.51 -11.38
C LEU A 36 -7.61 5.28 -10.19
N GLU A 37 -8.28 6.35 -9.75
CA GLU A 37 -7.86 7.17 -8.62
C GLU A 37 -7.68 6.32 -7.34
N ARG A 38 -8.67 5.50 -7.01
CA ARG A 38 -8.61 4.57 -5.87
C ARG A 38 -7.44 3.60 -5.96
N ARG A 39 -7.15 3.06 -7.15
CA ARG A 39 -6.02 2.13 -7.36
C ARG A 39 -4.66 2.80 -7.22
N VAL A 40 -4.56 4.07 -7.61
CA VAL A 40 -3.34 4.86 -7.40
C VAL A 40 -3.14 5.15 -5.91
N GLU A 41 -4.19 5.52 -5.18
CA GLU A 41 -4.12 5.69 -3.73
C GLU A 41 -3.69 4.40 -3.02
N ASP A 42 -4.29 3.25 -3.39
CA ASP A 42 -3.93 1.95 -2.87
C ASP A 42 -2.43 1.66 -3.10
N ALA A 43 -1.90 1.97 -4.29
CA ALA A 43 -0.49 1.76 -4.60
C ALA A 43 0.45 2.65 -3.77
N VAL A 44 0.03 3.88 -3.46
CA VAL A 44 0.78 4.78 -2.56
C VAL A 44 0.75 4.25 -1.13
N GLN A 45 -0.38 3.75 -0.66
CA GLN A 45 -0.47 3.13 0.67
C GLN A 45 0.37 1.87 0.76
N LEU A 46 0.32 1.00 -0.26
CA LEU A 46 1.14 -0.19 -0.36
C LEU A 46 2.63 0.15 -0.37
N ASN A 47 3.04 1.22 -1.06
CA ASN A 47 4.41 1.70 -0.96
C ASN A 47 4.79 1.98 0.48
N ARG A 48 3.95 2.74 1.20
CA ARG A 48 4.24 3.13 2.58
C ARG A 48 4.45 1.89 3.42
N VAL A 49 3.54 0.91 3.34
CA VAL A 49 3.65 -0.37 4.07
C VAL A 49 4.93 -1.12 3.72
N ILE A 50 5.28 -1.23 2.43
CA ILE A 50 6.49 -1.93 1.97
C ILE A 50 7.77 -1.19 2.40
N ASN A 51 7.72 0.14 2.45
CA ASN A 51 8.83 1.00 2.87
C ASN A 51 8.78 1.34 4.36
N VAL A 52 7.83 0.82 5.15
CA VAL A 52 7.91 0.97 6.59
C VAL A 52 9.13 0.15 7.01
N ASP A 53 10.18 0.85 7.40
CA ASP A 53 11.30 0.30 8.17
C ASP A 53 10.74 -0.11 9.54
N LEU A 54 9.96 -1.20 9.54
CA LEU A 54 9.55 -1.83 10.78
C LEU A 54 10.86 -2.27 11.44
N PRO A 55 11.15 -1.85 12.70
CA PRO A 55 12.28 -2.39 13.41
C PRO A 55 12.19 -3.92 13.32
N PRO A 56 13.31 -4.64 13.09
CA PRO A 56 13.34 -6.09 13.08
C PRO A 56 12.49 -6.61 14.25
N PRO A 57 11.68 -7.66 14.06
CA PRO A 57 10.75 -8.13 15.09
C PRO A 57 11.45 -8.34 16.44
N ASP A 58 12.73 -8.73 16.42
CA ASP A 58 13.58 -8.88 17.59
C ASP A 58 13.81 -7.56 18.35
N GLN A 59 14.02 -6.44 17.64
CA GLN A 59 14.16 -5.11 18.23
C GLN A 59 12.82 -4.58 18.77
N ALA A 60 11.73 -4.80 18.04
CA ALA A 60 10.39 -4.39 18.47
C ALA A 60 9.98 -5.11 19.77
N LEU A 61 10.23 -6.41 19.86
CA LEU A 61 9.96 -7.22 21.04
C LEU A 61 10.84 -6.82 22.23
N LYS A 62 12.13 -6.54 21.99
CA LYS A 62 13.04 -6.04 23.03
C LYS A 62 12.56 -4.70 23.61
N GLN A 63 12.23 -3.74 22.75
CA GLN A 63 11.74 -2.43 23.18
C GLN A 63 10.43 -2.52 23.96
N ALA A 64 9.51 -3.39 23.54
CA ALA A 64 8.27 -3.62 24.26
C ALA A 64 8.51 -4.25 25.66
N THR A 65 9.45 -5.19 25.76
CA THR A 65 9.82 -5.84 27.03
C THR A 65 10.55 -4.87 27.97
N ASP A 66 11.45 -4.05 27.43
CA ASP A 66 12.21 -3.05 28.17
C ASP A 66 11.28 -1.95 28.70
N ALA A 67 10.32 -1.49 27.89
CA ALA A 67 9.31 -0.51 28.28
C ALA A 67 8.33 -1.04 29.34
N ALA A 68 7.89 -2.30 29.19
CA ALA A 68 7.06 -2.95 30.20
C ALA A 68 7.80 -3.04 31.54
N THR A 69 9.06 -3.48 31.52
CA THR A 69 9.87 -3.62 32.74
C THR A 69 10.08 -2.28 33.45
N ALA A 70 10.40 -1.22 32.69
CA ALA A 70 10.60 0.13 33.24
C ALA A 70 9.33 0.71 33.90
N ALA A 71 8.15 0.39 33.37
CA ALA A 71 6.86 0.83 33.92
C ALA A 71 6.46 0.12 35.22
N PHE A 72 6.96 -1.09 35.47
CA PHE A 72 6.69 -1.82 36.72
C PHE A 72 7.72 -1.57 37.83
N THR A 73 8.85 -0.93 37.51
CA THR A 73 9.93 -0.64 38.48
C THR A 73 9.95 0.80 39.01
N THR A 74 9.04 1.67 38.55
CA THR A 74 8.87 3.05 39.04
C THR A 74 7.61 3.16 39.88
#